data_AF-A0A1C5VKE0-F1
#
_entry.id   AF-A0A1C5VKE0-F1
#
_cell.length_a   1.000
_cell.length_b   1.000
_cell.length_c   1.000
_cell.angle_alpha   90.00
_cell.angle_beta   90.00
_cell.angle_gamma   90.00
#
_symmetry.space_group_name_H-M   'P 1'
#
loop_
_entity.id
_entity.type
_entity.pdbx_description
1 polymer ?
#
loop_
_entity_poly.entity_id
_entity_poly.type
_entity_poly.pdbx_seq_one_letter_code
_entity_poly.pdbx_strand_id
1 'polypeptide(L)'
;MDTKEITVSDLAQEQIKNAERLFPLIRKKTEERKEKKTVISVSGGSGVGKTGMAFLLQNMFEKQGKKSLIISGDNYPHRIPMYNDAERIARFRMSGLNGLITERLYTDEIKEKLLELQKAGRDAEEQEDMQWLSIYQKYGDKALTDYLGTDQELDYEAISNLLMQFHGGTSQLLLRHMGRTQDDIWYDRRDVSDTDILILEWTHGNSAYLQGVDVSVVLISTPEETLENRKKRNRDTAIDSPFVARVLRIEQKKINDGLDRADIIQDMHGRIYTE
;
A
#
# COMPACT_ATOMS: atom_id res chain seq x y z
N MET A 1 12.38 -25.19 23.63
CA MET A 1 13.11 -24.29 22.72
C MET A 1 12.87 -22.89 23.25
N ASP A 2 13.90 -22.27 23.81
CA ASP A 2 13.82 -20.89 24.31
C ASP A 2 13.56 -19.97 23.12
N THR A 3 12.34 -19.42 23.03
CA THR A 3 12.05 -18.28 22.19
C THR A 3 12.76 -17.08 22.79
N LYS A 4 13.96 -16.77 22.29
CA LYS A 4 14.65 -15.52 22.60
C LYS A 4 13.71 -14.36 22.30
N GLU A 5 13.47 -13.52 23.29
CA GLU A 5 12.63 -12.33 23.13
C GLU A 5 13.32 -11.37 22.15
N ILE A 6 12.70 -11.12 20.99
CA ILE A 6 13.25 -10.24 19.95
C ILE A 6 13.07 -8.80 20.41
N THR A 7 14.17 -8.03 20.49
CA THR A 7 14.12 -6.62 20.89
C THR A 7 13.94 -5.68 19.70
N VAL A 8 13.52 -4.43 19.97
CA VAL A 8 13.46 -3.36 18.94
C VAL A 8 14.84 -3.12 18.29
N SER A 9 15.92 -3.27 19.07
CA SER A 9 17.29 -3.15 18.57
C SER A 9 17.62 -4.26 17.56
N ASP A 10 17.16 -5.48 17.81
CA ASP A 10 17.40 -6.62 16.91
C ASP A 10 16.68 -6.42 15.57
N LEU A 11 15.42 -5.97 15.61
CA LEU A 11 14.63 -5.66 14.41
C LEU A 11 15.26 -4.52 13.59
N ALA A 12 15.75 -3.47 14.24
CA ALA A 12 16.44 -2.37 13.57
C ALA A 12 17.73 -2.85 12.89
N GLN A 13 18.52 -3.72 13.56
CA GLN A 13 19.72 -4.30 12.97
C GLN A 13 19.43 -5.21 11.78
N GLU A 14 18.35 -6.00 11.85
CA GLU A 14 17.93 -6.85 10.72
C GLU A 14 17.52 -6.00 9.51
N GLN A 15 16.75 -4.92 9.73
CA GLN A 15 16.35 -4.02 8.67
C GLN A 15 17.55 -3.32 8.01
N ILE A 16 18.57 -2.93 8.80
CA ILE A 16 19.83 -2.39 8.28
C ILE A 16 20.54 -3.41 7.37
N LYS A 17 20.68 -4.67 7.82
CA LYS A 17 21.28 -5.74 7.02
C LYS A 17 20.51 -5.98 5.72
N ASN A 18 19.18 -5.94 5.77
CA ASN A 18 18.34 -6.09 4.59
C ASN A 18 18.57 -4.94 3.59
N ALA A 19 18.67 -3.71 4.08
CA ALA A 19 19.02 -2.56 3.26
C ALA A 19 20.43 -2.65 2.65
N GLU A 20 21.42 -3.12 3.42
CA GLU A 20 22.80 -3.32 2.94
C GLU A 20 22.90 -4.34 1.81
N ARG A 21 22.04 -5.38 1.82
CA ARG A 21 21.94 -6.36 0.72
C ARG A 21 21.24 -5.76 -0.51
N LEU A 22 20.22 -4.94 -0.29
CA LEU A 22 19.38 -4.37 -1.34
C LEU A 22 20.06 -3.21 -2.08
N PHE A 23 20.77 -2.36 -1.35
CA PHE A 23 21.33 -1.12 -1.86
C PHE A 23 22.30 -1.29 -3.04
N PRO A 24 23.23 -2.28 -3.07
CA PRO A 24 24.10 -2.48 -4.23
C PRO A 24 23.33 -2.76 -5.54
N LEU A 25 22.19 -3.46 -5.46
CA LEU A 25 21.37 -3.79 -6.64
C LEU A 25 20.63 -2.56 -7.16
N ILE A 26 20.00 -1.80 -6.24
CA ILE A 26 19.37 -0.53 -6.58
C ILE A 26 20.41 0.41 -7.18
N ARG A 27 21.57 0.57 -6.52
CA ARG A 27 22.64 1.45 -6.97
C ARG A 27 23.10 1.09 -8.38
N LYS A 28 23.33 -0.19 -8.66
CA LYS A 28 23.69 -0.67 -10.01
C LYS A 28 22.65 -0.21 -11.04
N LYS A 29 21.36 -0.45 -10.80
CA LYS A 29 20.26 0.01 -11.69
C LYS A 29 20.23 1.54 -11.84
N THR A 30 20.55 2.30 -10.79
CA THR A 30 20.62 3.78 -10.89
C THR A 30 21.87 4.27 -11.64
N GLU A 31 23.00 3.57 -11.55
CA GLU A 31 24.27 3.95 -12.20
C GLU A 31 24.27 3.63 -13.71
N GLU A 32 23.48 2.64 -14.13
CA GLU A 32 23.31 2.28 -15.55
C GLU A 32 22.50 3.32 -16.34
N ARG A 33 21.84 4.26 -15.65
CA ARG A 33 21.02 5.31 -16.26
C ARG A 33 21.86 6.49 -16.74
N LYS A 34 21.38 7.14 -17.80
CA LYS A 34 22.01 8.36 -18.35
C LYS A 34 21.48 9.62 -17.68
N GLU A 35 20.25 9.55 -17.17
CA GLU A 35 19.53 10.62 -16.51
C GLU A 35 20.12 10.88 -15.11
N LYS A 36 20.24 12.16 -14.76
CA LYS A 36 20.76 12.56 -13.44
C LYS A 36 19.74 12.36 -12.32
N LYS A 37 18.47 12.67 -12.62
CA LYS A 37 17.35 12.54 -11.69
C LYS A 37 16.82 11.10 -11.78
N THR A 38 16.68 10.43 -10.65
CA THR A 38 16.18 9.04 -10.59
C THR A 38 15.06 8.91 -9.57
N VAL A 39 14.00 8.20 -9.94
CA VAL A 39 12.87 7.88 -9.06
C VAL A 39 12.91 6.41 -8.66
N ILE A 40 12.97 6.15 -7.36
CA ILE A 40 12.94 4.81 -6.79
C ILE A 40 11.62 4.64 -6.06
N SER A 41 10.88 3.58 -6.36
CA SER A 41 9.68 3.22 -5.61
C SER A 41 10.01 2.15 -4.58
N VAL A 42 9.57 2.34 -3.34
CA VAL A 42 9.61 1.33 -2.27
C VAL A 42 8.18 1.01 -1.86
N SER A 43 7.74 -0.19 -2.22
CA SER A 43 6.34 -0.60 -2.08
C SER A 43 6.16 -1.94 -1.38
N GLY A 44 4.91 -2.33 -1.12
CA GLY A 44 4.58 -3.52 -0.35
C GLY A 44 3.44 -3.32 0.65
N GLY A 45 3.03 -4.39 1.32
CA GLY A 45 1.88 -4.39 2.23
C GLY A 45 2.06 -3.45 3.43
N SER A 46 0.97 -3.20 4.17
CA SER A 46 1.08 -2.48 5.44
C SER A 46 1.87 -3.31 6.46
N GLY A 47 3.05 -2.84 6.85
CA GLY A 47 3.90 -3.50 7.85
C GLY A 47 5.16 -4.18 7.40
N VAL A 48 5.44 -4.16 6.11
CA VAL A 48 6.64 -4.81 5.55
C VAL A 48 7.92 -4.01 5.76
N GLY A 49 7.85 -2.86 6.44
CA GLY A 49 9.01 -2.02 6.72
C GLY A 49 9.36 -0.98 5.63
N LYS A 50 8.44 -0.62 4.73
CA LYS A 50 8.65 0.36 3.66
C LYS A 50 9.28 1.67 4.13
N THR A 51 8.70 2.31 5.14
CA THR A 51 9.17 3.60 5.69
C THR A 51 10.61 3.52 6.20
N GLY A 52 10.95 2.46 6.94
CA GLY A 52 12.32 2.26 7.43
C GLY A 52 13.30 1.94 6.28
N MET A 53 12.87 1.16 5.29
CA MET A 53 13.68 0.88 4.10
C MET A 53 13.95 2.16 3.29
N ALA A 54 12.93 2.97 3.01
CA ALA A 54 13.07 4.25 2.31
C ALA A 54 14.07 5.18 3.03
N PHE A 55 13.98 5.27 4.35
CA PHE A 55 14.91 6.04 5.18
C PHE A 55 16.35 5.51 5.11
N LEU A 56 16.55 4.18 5.20
CA LEU A 56 17.88 3.58 5.09
C LEU A 56 18.50 3.81 3.71
N LEU A 57 17.72 3.64 2.64
CA LEU A 57 18.16 3.92 1.27
C LEU A 57 18.54 5.38 1.07
N GLN A 58 17.75 6.32 1.59
CA GLN A 58 18.05 7.76 1.58
C GLN A 58 19.43 8.02 2.20
N ASN A 59 19.64 7.54 3.43
CA ASN A 59 20.92 7.70 4.14
C ASN A 59 22.10 7.06 3.39
N MET A 60 21.90 5.90 2.75
CA MET A 60 22.94 5.23 1.99
C MET A 60 23.33 5.99 0.71
N PHE A 61 22.36 6.57 0.00
CA PHE A 61 22.64 7.44 -1.15
C PHE A 61 23.32 8.75 -0.75
N GLU A 62 22.89 9.38 0.34
CA GLU A 62 23.49 10.62 0.84
C GLU A 62 24.96 10.42 1.25
N LYS A 63 25.30 9.27 1.86
CA LYS A 63 26.69 8.89 2.15
C LYS A 63 27.55 8.75 0.90
N GLN A 64 26.95 8.54 -0.27
CA GLN A 64 27.63 8.51 -1.57
C GLN A 64 27.60 9.87 -2.28
N GLY A 65 27.13 10.93 -1.62
CA GLY A 65 27.05 12.27 -2.19
C GLY A 65 25.87 12.48 -3.13
N LYS A 66 24.91 11.55 -3.21
CA LYS A 66 23.66 11.73 -3.96
C LYS A 66 22.59 12.26 -3.02
N LYS A 67 22.17 13.52 -3.19
CA LYS A 67 21.10 14.08 -2.35
C LYS A 67 19.78 13.40 -2.67
N SER A 68 18.99 13.08 -1.65
CA SER A 68 17.77 12.31 -1.85
C SER A 68 16.59 12.82 -1.03
N LEU A 69 15.38 12.68 -1.57
CA LEU A 69 14.13 13.11 -0.95
C LEU A 69 13.15 11.93 -0.89
N ILE A 70 12.53 11.70 0.27
CA ILE A 70 11.44 10.74 0.41
C ILE A 70 10.11 11.48 0.26
N ILE A 71 9.19 10.90 -0.50
CA ILE A 71 7.79 11.32 -0.57
C ILE A 71 6.88 10.12 -0.30
N SER A 72 5.72 10.36 0.31
CA SER A 72 4.72 9.33 0.58
C SER A 72 3.57 9.41 -0.41
N GLY A 73 3.23 8.27 -1.02
CA GLY A 73 2.05 8.16 -1.88
C GLY A 73 0.73 8.14 -1.13
N ASP A 74 0.74 8.02 0.21
CA ASP A 74 -0.49 7.99 1.04
C ASP A 74 -1.24 9.33 1.05
N ASN A 75 -0.60 10.40 0.60
CA ASN A 75 -1.27 11.69 0.37
C ASN A 75 -2.04 11.75 -0.95
N TYR A 76 -2.03 10.68 -1.76
CA TYR A 76 -2.58 10.66 -3.10
C TYR A 76 -3.83 9.78 -3.38
N PRO A 77 -4.71 9.47 -2.41
CA PRO A 77 -6.07 9.08 -2.71
C PRO A 77 -6.93 10.21 -3.29
N HIS A 78 -8.04 9.88 -3.95
CA HIS A 78 -9.07 10.86 -4.35
C HIS A 78 -9.88 11.41 -3.18
N ARG A 79 -9.88 10.70 -2.05
CA ARG A 79 -10.72 10.97 -0.88
C ARG A 79 -9.88 10.91 0.39
N ILE A 80 -10.16 11.79 1.35
CA ILE A 80 -9.62 11.70 2.70
C ILE A 80 -10.01 10.34 3.34
N PRO A 81 -9.26 9.84 4.34
CA PRO A 81 -9.42 8.48 4.87
C PRO A 81 -10.87 8.11 5.24
N MET A 82 -11.58 8.98 5.95
CA MET A 82 -12.96 8.72 6.39
C MET A 82 -13.92 8.48 5.21
N TYR A 83 -13.84 9.29 4.14
CA TYR A 83 -14.70 9.10 2.97
C TYR A 83 -14.23 7.95 2.09
N ASN A 84 -12.94 7.65 2.08
CA ASN A 84 -12.44 6.48 1.37
C ASN A 84 -12.95 5.18 2.02
N ASP A 85 -12.91 5.09 3.35
CA ASP A 85 -13.44 3.94 4.08
C ASP A 85 -14.97 3.81 3.91
N ALA A 86 -15.70 4.93 3.92
CA ALA A 86 -17.13 4.94 3.62
C ALA A 86 -17.44 4.45 2.18
N GLU A 87 -16.65 4.88 1.19
CA GLU A 87 -16.80 4.44 -0.21
C GLU A 87 -16.54 2.94 -0.36
N ARG A 88 -15.49 2.41 0.29
CA ARG A 88 -15.18 0.97 0.31
C ARG A 88 -16.36 0.18 0.86
N ILE A 89 -16.92 0.60 2.00
CA ILE A 89 -18.10 -0.05 2.61
C ILE A 89 -19.31 0.04 1.68
N ALA A 90 -19.59 1.22 1.13
CA ALA A 90 -20.74 1.43 0.25
C ALA A 90 -20.69 0.52 -0.99
N ARG A 91 -19.52 0.42 -1.64
CA ARG A 91 -19.30 -0.46 -2.80
C ARG A 91 -19.49 -1.92 -2.45
N PHE A 92 -18.90 -2.38 -1.36
CA PHE A 92 -19.04 -3.75 -0.89
C PHE A 92 -20.52 -4.10 -0.67
N ARG A 93 -21.22 -3.28 0.11
CA ARG A 93 -22.61 -3.54 0.50
C ARG A 93 -23.59 -3.43 -0.66
N MET A 94 -23.47 -2.40 -1.49
CA MET A 94 -24.35 -2.19 -2.63
C MET A 94 -24.19 -3.31 -3.66
N SER A 95 -22.94 -3.68 -3.98
CA SER A 95 -22.69 -4.78 -4.93
C SER A 95 -23.11 -6.12 -4.35
N GLY A 96 -22.94 -6.35 -3.05
CA GLY A 96 -23.47 -7.54 -2.40
C GLY A 96 -24.99 -7.65 -2.48
N LEU A 97 -25.72 -6.56 -2.25
CA LEU A 97 -27.17 -6.51 -2.43
C LEU A 97 -27.57 -6.80 -3.88
N ASN A 98 -26.86 -6.21 -4.85
CA ASN A 98 -27.08 -6.48 -6.26
C ASN A 98 -26.83 -7.96 -6.60
N GLY A 99 -25.84 -8.60 -5.97
CA GLY A 99 -25.59 -10.02 -6.09
C GLY A 99 -26.77 -10.87 -5.65
N LEU A 100 -27.35 -10.56 -4.48
CA LEU A 100 -28.54 -11.26 -3.98
C LEU A 100 -29.74 -11.11 -4.91
N ILE A 101 -29.94 -9.93 -5.50
CA ILE A 101 -31.01 -9.68 -6.47
C ILE A 101 -30.74 -10.48 -7.76
N THR A 102 -29.51 -10.42 -8.29
CA THR A 102 -29.10 -11.09 -9.53
C THR A 102 -29.28 -12.60 -9.44
N GLU A 103 -28.90 -13.19 -8.31
CA GLU A 103 -29.03 -14.63 -8.05
C GLU A 103 -30.44 -15.04 -7.56
N ARG A 104 -31.39 -14.09 -7.49
CA ARG A 104 -32.77 -14.32 -7.02
C ARG A 104 -32.87 -14.86 -5.60
N LEU A 105 -31.93 -14.50 -4.74
CA LEU A 105 -31.87 -14.88 -3.33
C LEU A 105 -32.46 -13.81 -2.40
N TYR A 106 -32.75 -12.60 -2.90
CA TYR A 106 -33.25 -11.52 -2.06
C TYR A 106 -34.71 -11.76 -1.62
N THR A 107 -34.91 -12.04 -0.33
CA THR A 107 -36.22 -12.21 0.34
C THR A 107 -36.34 -11.26 1.53
N ASP A 108 -37.54 -11.08 2.08
CA ASP A 108 -37.74 -10.26 3.29
C ASP A 108 -36.96 -10.83 4.50
N GLU A 109 -36.89 -12.15 4.64
CA GLU A 109 -36.09 -12.82 5.68
C GLU A 109 -34.59 -12.49 5.54
N ILE A 110 -34.05 -12.60 4.32
CA ILE A 110 -32.64 -12.27 4.05
C ILE A 110 -32.38 -10.78 4.23
N LYS A 111 -33.32 -9.91 3.84
CA LYS A 111 -33.23 -8.46 4.07
C LYS A 111 -33.12 -8.15 5.56
N GLU A 112 -33.98 -8.72 6.40
CA GLU A 112 -33.94 -8.51 7.85
C GLU A 112 -32.63 -9.02 8.44
N LYS A 113 -32.20 -10.22 8.05
CA LYS A 113 -30.96 -10.81 8.57
C LYS A 113 -29.71 -10.04 8.14
N LEU A 114 -29.64 -9.62 6.88
CA LEU A 114 -28.54 -8.81 6.37
C LEU A 114 -28.48 -7.45 7.08
N LEU A 115 -29.63 -6.84 7.38
CA LEU A 115 -29.68 -5.57 8.12
C LEU A 115 -29.10 -5.71 9.54
N GLU A 116 -29.37 -6.82 10.23
CA GLU A 116 -28.76 -7.13 11.53
C GLU A 116 -27.23 -7.24 11.41
N LEU A 117 -26.74 -8.00 10.42
CA LEU A 117 -25.30 -8.19 10.19
C LEU A 117 -24.60 -6.87 9.85
N GLN A 118 -25.20 -6.04 8.99
CA GLN A 118 -24.63 -4.75 8.60
C GLN A 118 -24.55 -3.77 9.78
N LYS A 119 -25.59 -3.72 10.64
CA LYS A 119 -25.58 -2.91 11.86
C LYS A 119 -24.53 -3.39 12.86
N ALA A 120 -24.29 -4.69 12.93
CA ALA A 120 -23.27 -5.29 13.77
C ALA A 120 -21.85 -5.24 13.17
N GLY A 121 -21.68 -4.80 11.91
CA GLY A 121 -20.39 -4.83 11.21
C GLY A 121 -19.88 -6.25 10.89
N ARG A 122 -20.79 -7.23 10.84
CA ARG A 122 -20.51 -8.66 10.65
C ARG A 122 -20.85 -9.16 9.24
N ASP A 123 -21.33 -8.29 8.35
CA ASP A 123 -21.70 -8.65 6.97
C ASP A 123 -20.50 -9.08 6.10
N ALA A 124 -19.28 -8.78 6.52
CA ALA A 124 -18.04 -9.22 5.89
C ALA A 124 -17.41 -10.48 6.53
N GLU A 125 -17.96 -10.97 7.65
CA GLU A 125 -17.51 -12.18 8.35
C GLU A 125 -17.92 -13.42 7.57
N GLU A 126 -16.98 -14.35 7.37
CA GLU A 126 -17.27 -15.61 6.67
C GLU A 126 -18.16 -16.49 7.57
N GLN A 127 -19.30 -16.94 7.06
CA GLN A 127 -20.24 -17.83 7.76
C GLN A 127 -20.62 -18.99 6.83
N GLU A 128 -20.11 -20.17 7.15
CA GLU A 128 -20.25 -21.38 6.29
C GLU A 128 -21.70 -21.85 6.16
N ASP A 129 -22.54 -21.55 7.16
CA ASP A 129 -23.95 -21.94 7.22
C ASP A 129 -24.88 -21.01 6.42
N MET A 130 -24.41 -19.84 5.98
CA MET A 130 -25.21 -18.85 5.26
C MET A 130 -24.82 -18.75 3.78
N GLN A 131 -25.33 -19.66 2.94
CA GLN A 131 -25.02 -19.68 1.50
C GLN A 131 -25.31 -18.34 0.81
N TRP A 132 -26.43 -17.68 1.13
CA TRP A 132 -26.76 -16.37 0.56
C TRP A 132 -25.74 -15.29 0.93
N LEU A 133 -25.15 -15.36 2.13
CA LEU A 133 -24.14 -14.40 2.58
C LEU A 133 -22.85 -14.55 1.76
N SER A 134 -22.47 -15.79 1.40
CA SER A 134 -21.31 -15.99 0.53
C SER A 134 -21.49 -15.38 -0.87
N ILE A 135 -22.71 -15.42 -1.42
CA ILE A 135 -23.04 -14.73 -2.67
C ILE A 135 -22.95 -13.21 -2.50
N TYR A 136 -23.56 -12.66 -1.45
CA TYR A 136 -23.44 -11.24 -1.12
C TYR A 136 -21.95 -10.80 -1.03
N GLN A 137 -21.14 -11.57 -0.31
CA GLN A 137 -19.72 -11.29 -0.13
C GLN A 137 -18.92 -11.42 -1.42
N LYS A 138 -19.23 -12.41 -2.27
CA LYS A 138 -18.57 -12.59 -3.58
C LYS A 138 -18.75 -11.37 -4.49
N TYR A 139 -19.96 -10.85 -4.57
CA TYR A 139 -20.22 -9.65 -5.38
C TYR A 139 -19.61 -8.40 -4.74
N GLY A 140 -19.62 -8.30 -3.40
CA GLY A 140 -18.93 -7.25 -2.66
C GLY A 140 -17.40 -7.26 -2.88
N ASP A 141 -16.77 -8.44 -2.79
CA ASP A 141 -15.33 -8.63 -3.03
C ASP A 141 -14.93 -8.25 -4.44
N LYS A 142 -15.75 -8.61 -5.43
CA LYS A 142 -15.52 -8.18 -6.81
C LYS A 142 -15.51 -6.66 -6.91
N ALA A 143 -16.51 -5.98 -6.36
CA ALA A 143 -16.58 -4.52 -6.41
C ALA A 143 -15.44 -3.84 -5.64
N LEU A 144 -15.01 -4.40 -4.51
CA LEU A 144 -13.82 -3.95 -3.81
C LEU A 144 -12.55 -4.17 -4.64
N THR A 145 -12.41 -5.31 -5.31
CA THR A 145 -11.25 -5.61 -6.17
C THR A 145 -11.13 -4.63 -7.33
N ASP A 146 -12.27 -4.22 -7.90
CA ASP A 146 -12.36 -3.26 -9.00
C ASP A 146 -12.04 -1.80 -8.53
N TYR A 147 -12.13 -1.53 -7.22
CA TYR A 147 -11.86 -0.21 -6.61
C TYR A 147 -10.49 -0.09 -5.94
N LEU A 148 -10.12 -1.04 -5.08
CA LEU A 148 -8.94 -0.93 -4.22
C LEU A 148 -7.65 -0.89 -5.03
N GLY A 149 -6.81 0.11 -4.81
CA GLY A 149 -5.55 0.29 -5.53
C GLY A 149 -5.69 0.56 -7.03
N THR A 150 -6.87 1.00 -7.49
CA THR A 150 -7.09 1.44 -8.87
C THR A 150 -7.15 2.96 -8.96
N ASP A 151 -7.24 3.47 -10.18
CA ASP A 151 -7.48 4.88 -10.47
C ASP A 151 -8.80 5.42 -9.89
N GLN A 152 -9.74 4.54 -9.51
CA GLN A 152 -10.98 4.96 -8.83
C GLN A 152 -10.75 5.35 -7.36
N GLU A 153 -9.73 4.77 -6.73
CA GLU A 153 -9.35 5.06 -5.34
C GLU A 153 -8.21 6.06 -5.26
N LEU A 154 -7.22 5.94 -6.16
CA LEU A 154 -5.94 6.63 -6.10
C LEU A 154 -5.75 7.56 -7.29
N ASP A 155 -5.20 8.73 -7.00
CA ASP A 155 -4.88 9.78 -7.96
C ASP A 155 -3.48 9.54 -8.57
N TYR A 156 -3.39 8.50 -9.40
CA TYR A 156 -2.16 8.12 -10.09
C TYR A 156 -1.65 9.21 -11.04
N GLU A 157 -2.55 10.00 -11.61
CA GLU A 157 -2.21 11.11 -12.49
C GLU A 157 -1.42 12.18 -11.74
N ALA A 158 -1.89 12.63 -10.57
CA ALA A 158 -1.18 13.64 -9.78
C ALA A 158 0.23 13.19 -9.38
N ILE A 159 0.38 11.95 -8.89
CA ILE A 159 1.70 11.45 -8.49
C ILE A 159 2.60 11.21 -9.70
N SER A 160 2.10 10.65 -10.80
CA SER A 160 2.92 10.41 -12.01
C SER A 160 3.39 11.73 -12.62
N ASN A 161 2.52 12.75 -12.67
CA ASN A 161 2.89 14.10 -13.12
C ASN A 161 3.95 14.75 -12.24
N LEU A 162 3.92 14.50 -10.93
CA LEU A 162 4.96 14.96 -10.00
C LEU A 162 6.30 14.26 -10.27
N LEU A 163 6.30 12.94 -10.48
CA LEU A 163 7.50 12.18 -10.84
C LEU A 163 8.09 12.65 -12.19
N MET A 164 7.25 12.91 -13.18
CA MET A 164 7.67 13.44 -14.48
C MET A 164 8.24 14.86 -14.40
N GLN A 165 7.73 15.72 -13.51
CA GLN A 165 8.32 17.04 -13.26
C GLN A 165 9.72 16.92 -12.65
N PHE A 166 9.92 15.98 -11.72
CA PHE A 166 11.24 15.70 -11.15
C PHE A 166 12.21 15.21 -12.23
N HIS A 167 11.78 14.31 -13.13
CA HIS A 167 12.56 13.89 -14.29
C HIS A 167 12.92 15.04 -15.23
N GLY A 168 11.99 15.96 -15.44
CA GLY A 168 12.19 17.17 -16.23
C GLY A 168 13.21 18.14 -15.63
N GLY A 169 13.75 17.87 -14.44
CA GLY A 169 14.77 18.70 -13.81
C GLY A 169 14.21 19.98 -13.20
N THR A 170 12.92 19.98 -12.81
CA THR A 170 12.36 21.10 -12.03
C THR A 170 13.21 21.36 -10.79
N SER A 171 13.33 22.63 -10.41
CA SER A 171 13.95 22.99 -9.13
C SER A 171 12.98 22.90 -7.97
N GLN A 172 11.67 22.77 -8.23
CA GLN A 172 10.66 22.75 -7.17
C GLN A 172 9.55 21.75 -7.45
N LEU A 173 9.08 21.07 -6.40
CA LEU A 173 7.90 20.22 -6.40
C LEU A 173 6.85 20.77 -5.43
N LEU A 174 5.58 20.60 -5.78
CA LEU A 174 4.45 20.82 -4.89
C LEU A 174 3.97 19.47 -4.38
N LEU A 175 4.24 19.18 -3.11
CA LEU A 175 3.86 17.92 -2.48
C LEU A 175 2.51 18.08 -1.80
N ARG A 176 1.52 17.25 -2.17
CA ARG A 176 0.23 17.24 -1.49
C ARG A 176 0.39 16.73 -0.05
N HIS A 177 -0.20 17.44 0.89
CA HIS A 177 -0.54 16.94 2.21
C HIS A 177 -2.04 16.61 2.23
N MET A 178 -2.38 15.42 2.72
CA MET A 178 -3.77 15.02 2.96
C MET A 178 -3.91 14.53 4.38
N GLY A 179 -4.63 15.31 5.18
CA GLY A 179 -5.01 14.94 6.53
C GLY A 179 -6.32 14.17 6.60
N ARG A 180 -6.94 14.22 7.79
CA ARG A 180 -8.14 13.43 8.12
C ARG A 180 -9.45 14.17 7.87
N THR A 181 -9.41 15.48 7.63
CA THR A 181 -10.58 16.33 7.41
C THR A 181 -10.52 16.99 6.02
N GLN A 182 -11.65 17.50 5.51
CA GLN A 182 -11.73 18.07 4.17
C GLN A 182 -10.88 19.34 3.99
N ASP A 183 -10.72 20.10 5.06
CA ASP A 183 -9.95 21.34 5.11
C ASP A 183 -8.44 21.12 5.31
N ASP A 184 -8.02 19.89 5.64
CA ASP A 184 -6.61 19.52 5.80
C ASP A 184 -6.01 18.94 4.50
N ILE A 185 -6.27 19.62 3.37
CA ILE A 185 -5.67 19.31 2.08
C ILE A 185 -4.98 20.56 1.55
N TRP A 186 -3.67 20.51 1.42
CA TRP A 186 -2.85 21.64 0.97
C TRP A 186 -1.56 21.14 0.31
N TYR A 187 -0.75 22.05 -0.23
CA TYR A 187 0.50 21.70 -0.92
C TYR A 187 1.69 22.39 -0.27
N ASP A 188 2.74 21.61 -0.03
CA ASP A 188 4.02 22.10 0.43
C ASP A 188 4.99 22.28 -0.74
N ARG A 189 5.72 23.40 -0.76
CA ARG A 189 6.71 23.68 -1.79
C ARG A 189 8.06 23.15 -1.33
N ARG A 190 8.64 22.21 -2.07
CA ARG A 190 9.96 21.64 -1.80
C ARG A 190 10.94 22.00 -2.89
N ASP A 191 12.07 22.57 -2.48
CA ASP A 191 13.23 22.75 -3.33
C ASP A 191 13.92 21.39 -3.57
N VAL A 192 14.12 21.07 -4.84
CA VAL A 192 14.74 19.84 -5.34
C VAL A 192 15.81 20.13 -6.39
N SER A 193 16.33 21.37 -6.46
CA SER A 193 17.37 21.76 -7.42
C SER A 193 18.55 20.79 -7.40
N ASP A 194 18.99 20.45 -6.19
CA ASP A 194 20.16 19.63 -5.94
C ASP A 194 19.82 18.17 -5.64
N THR A 195 18.54 17.77 -5.66
CA THR A 195 18.12 16.39 -5.32
C THR A 195 18.35 15.46 -6.49
N ASP A 196 19.19 14.44 -6.35
CA ASP A 196 19.46 13.46 -7.43
C ASP A 196 18.44 12.32 -7.43
N ILE A 197 18.01 11.89 -6.24
CA ILE A 197 17.15 10.72 -6.06
C ILE A 197 15.83 11.13 -5.38
N LEU A 198 14.71 10.72 -5.94
CA LEU A 198 13.40 10.79 -5.30
C LEU A 198 12.96 9.38 -4.93
N ILE A 199 12.67 9.15 -3.65
CA ILE A 199 12.21 7.86 -3.13
C ILE A 199 10.71 7.98 -2.85
N LEU A 200 9.89 7.31 -3.65
CA LEU A 200 8.45 7.17 -3.42
C LEU A 200 8.18 5.98 -2.52
N GLU A 201 7.78 6.24 -1.28
CA GLU A 201 7.31 5.21 -0.35
C GLU A 201 5.80 5.08 -0.47
N TRP A 202 5.32 3.91 -0.88
CA TRP A 202 3.88 3.71 -1.06
C TRP A 202 3.45 2.26 -1.16
N THR A 203 2.29 1.91 -0.60
CA THR A 203 1.69 0.57 -0.77
C THR A 203 1.51 0.19 -2.25
N HIS A 204 1.11 1.15 -3.09
CA HIS A 204 0.80 0.92 -4.50
C HIS A 204 1.92 1.36 -5.47
N GLY A 205 3.15 1.51 -4.95
CA GLY A 205 4.29 1.99 -5.73
C GLY A 205 4.77 1.06 -6.87
N ASN A 206 4.23 -0.16 -6.98
CA ASN A 206 4.48 -1.11 -8.09
C ASN A 206 3.22 -1.34 -8.96
N SER A 207 2.26 -0.42 -8.88
CA SER A 207 1.03 -0.47 -9.67
C SER A 207 1.30 -0.21 -11.15
N ALA A 208 0.57 -0.92 -12.04
CA ALA A 208 0.64 -0.70 -13.48
C ALA A 208 0.12 0.69 -13.91
N TYR A 209 -0.64 1.38 -13.04
CA TYR A 209 -1.13 2.73 -13.29
C TYR A 209 -0.09 3.83 -13.00
N LEU A 210 0.96 3.52 -12.24
CA LEU A 210 1.98 4.48 -11.85
C LEU A 210 3.03 4.61 -12.95
N GLN A 211 3.33 5.85 -13.35
CA GLN A 211 4.37 6.15 -14.34
C GLN A 211 5.49 7.01 -13.74
N GLY A 212 6.67 6.96 -14.35
CA GLY A 212 7.82 7.76 -13.93
C GLY A 212 8.67 7.15 -12.81
N VAL A 213 8.48 5.87 -12.48
CA VAL A 213 9.39 5.10 -11.61
C VAL A 213 10.49 4.48 -12.46
N ASP A 214 11.74 4.58 -12.00
CA ASP A 214 12.91 4.04 -12.69
C ASP A 214 13.41 2.72 -12.11
N VAL A 215 13.24 2.56 -10.80
CA VAL A 215 13.60 1.35 -10.07
C VAL A 215 12.46 1.02 -9.11
N SER A 216 11.78 -0.11 -9.33
CA SER A 216 10.69 -0.57 -8.47
C SER A 216 11.18 -1.63 -7.47
N VAL A 217 11.10 -1.31 -6.19
CA VAL A 217 11.42 -2.22 -5.08
C VAL A 217 10.13 -2.64 -4.39
N VAL A 218 9.86 -3.94 -4.34
CA VAL A 218 8.72 -4.49 -3.59
C VAL A 218 9.21 -5.27 -2.39
N LEU A 219 8.75 -4.86 -1.22
CA LEU A 219 8.94 -5.58 0.03
C LEU A 219 7.75 -6.51 0.26
N ILE A 220 8.03 -7.80 0.41
CA ILE A 220 7.02 -8.83 0.64
C ILE A 220 7.14 -9.43 2.05
N SER A 221 6.01 -9.89 2.58
CA SER A 221 5.93 -10.63 3.84
C SER A 221 4.99 -11.82 3.67
N THR A 222 5.21 -12.85 4.47
CA THR A 222 4.23 -13.95 4.57
C THR A 222 2.96 -13.47 5.30
N PRO A 223 1.80 -14.11 5.10
CA PRO A 223 0.59 -13.81 5.86
C PRO A 223 0.80 -13.85 7.38
N GLU A 224 1.60 -14.81 7.86
CA GLU A 224 1.95 -15.01 9.27
C GLU A 224 2.75 -13.83 9.82
N GLU A 225 3.81 -13.41 9.11
CA GLU A 225 4.62 -12.23 9.46
C GLU A 225 3.79 -10.95 9.45
N THR A 226 2.89 -10.82 8.48
CA THR A 226 1.99 -9.66 8.36
C THR A 226 1.06 -9.58 9.57
N LEU A 227 0.53 -10.72 10.03
CA LEU A 227 -0.32 -10.80 11.22
C LEU A 227 0.45 -10.47 12.50
N GLU A 228 1.66 -11.02 12.67
CA GLU A 228 2.50 -10.73 13.83
C GLU A 228 2.89 -9.25 13.92
N ASN A 229 3.30 -8.65 12.79
CA ASN A 229 3.67 -7.23 12.74
C ASN A 229 2.46 -6.30 12.90
N ARG A 230 1.24 -6.77 12.65
CA ARG A 230 0.00 -6.06 12.99
C ARG A 230 -0.29 -6.13 14.48
N LYS A 231 -0.17 -7.32 15.10
CA LYS A 231 -0.33 -7.51 16.55
C LYS A 231 0.67 -6.69 17.35
N LYS A 232 1.92 -6.60 16.88
CA LYS A 232 2.99 -5.79 17.51
C LYS A 232 2.73 -4.29 17.45
N ARG A 233 1.95 -3.80 16.47
CA ARG A 233 1.71 -2.37 16.26
C ARG A 233 0.44 -1.82 16.89
N ASN A 234 -0.50 -2.64 17.37
CA ASN A 234 -1.77 -2.11 17.90
C ASN A 234 -2.16 -2.59 19.30
N ARG A 235 -2.19 -1.60 20.19
CA ARG A 235 -3.12 -1.42 21.31
C ARG A 235 -4.46 -0.78 20.88
N ASP A 236 -4.69 -0.52 19.58
CA ASP A 236 -5.94 0.09 19.07
C ASP A 236 -6.91 -0.94 18.48
N THR A 237 -8.10 -1.01 19.05
CA THR A 237 -9.12 -2.07 18.94
C THR A 237 -9.98 -2.05 17.67
N ALA A 238 -9.78 -1.11 16.74
CA ALA A 238 -10.61 -0.96 15.54
C ALA A 238 -10.08 -1.72 14.29
N ILE A 239 -8.86 -2.27 14.36
CA ILE A 239 -8.14 -2.85 13.21
C ILE A 239 -8.51 -4.33 12.95
N ASP A 240 -9.30 -4.93 13.85
CA ASP A 240 -9.74 -6.34 13.77
C ASP A 240 -11.18 -6.51 13.26
N SER A 241 -11.75 -5.54 12.54
CA SER A 241 -13.08 -5.76 11.92
C SER A 241 -12.97 -6.75 10.74
N PRO A 242 -13.98 -7.62 10.53
CA PRO A 242 -14.01 -8.55 9.39
C PRO A 242 -13.89 -7.83 8.04
N PHE A 243 -14.43 -6.62 7.93
CA PHE A 243 -14.34 -5.81 6.72
C PHE A 243 -12.92 -5.33 6.44
N VAL A 244 -12.22 -4.80 7.44
CA VAL A 244 -10.82 -4.36 7.29
C VAL A 244 -9.91 -5.53 6.94
N ALA A 245 -10.10 -6.70 7.57
CA ALA A 245 -9.35 -7.91 7.22
C ALA A 245 -9.54 -8.31 5.74
N ARG A 246 -10.76 -8.19 5.22
CA ARG A 246 -11.12 -8.47 3.83
C ARG A 246 -10.47 -7.47 2.86
N VAL A 247 -10.51 -6.16 3.16
CA VAL A 247 -9.80 -5.12 2.38
C VAL A 247 -8.30 -5.43 2.30
N LEU A 248 -7.68 -5.71 3.44
CA LEU A 248 -6.24 -6.02 3.52
C LEU A 248 -5.87 -7.29 2.75
N ARG A 249 -6.75 -8.30 2.74
CA ARG A 249 -6.56 -9.53 1.93
C ARG A 249 -6.59 -9.23 0.44
N ILE A 250 -7.54 -8.40 -0.01
CA ILE A 250 -7.64 -7.98 -1.41
C ILE A 250 -6.41 -7.16 -1.81
N GLU A 251 -6.02 -6.16 -1.00
CA GLU A 251 -4.82 -5.36 -1.25
C GLU A 251 -3.56 -6.22 -1.35
N GLN A 252 -3.35 -7.15 -0.40
CA GLN A 252 -2.20 -8.05 -0.43
C GLN A 252 -2.21 -8.94 -1.67
N LYS A 253 -3.37 -9.45 -2.07
CA LYS A 253 -3.50 -10.21 -3.31
C LYS A 253 -3.09 -9.37 -4.52
N LYS A 254 -3.52 -8.11 -4.61
CA LYS A 254 -3.15 -7.22 -5.73
C LYS A 254 -1.65 -6.90 -5.77
N ILE A 255 -1.01 -6.79 -4.61
CA ILE A 255 0.45 -6.64 -4.53
C ILE A 255 1.13 -7.91 -5.08
N ASN A 256 0.70 -9.09 -4.64
CA ASN A 256 1.25 -10.36 -5.08
C ASN A 256 1.06 -10.60 -6.58
N ASP A 257 -0.12 -10.27 -7.11
CA ASP A 257 -0.45 -10.38 -8.55
C ASP A 257 0.37 -9.39 -9.41
N GLY A 258 1.05 -8.41 -8.81
CA GLY A 258 1.85 -7.40 -9.50
C GLY A 258 3.36 -7.56 -9.37
N LEU A 259 3.85 -8.61 -8.71
CA LEU A 259 5.28 -8.77 -8.40
C LEU A 259 6.16 -8.90 -9.66
N ASP A 260 5.62 -9.40 -10.75
CA ASP A 260 6.28 -9.54 -12.06
C ASP A 260 6.75 -8.20 -12.65
N ARG A 261 6.20 -7.06 -12.20
CA ARG A 261 6.62 -5.72 -12.62
C ARG A 261 7.75 -5.13 -11.79
N ALA A 262 8.12 -5.75 -10.68
CA ALA A 262 9.15 -5.23 -9.79
C ALA A 262 10.55 -5.46 -10.37
N ASP A 263 11.42 -4.46 -10.24
CA ASP A 263 12.84 -4.64 -10.56
C ASP A 263 13.55 -5.51 -9.53
N ILE A 264 13.16 -5.37 -8.27
CA ILE A 264 13.74 -6.07 -7.13
C ILE A 264 12.65 -6.38 -6.13
N ILE A 265 12.54 -7.65 -5.74
CA ILE A 265 11.67 -8.08 -4.65
C ILE A 265 12.55 -8.49 -3.48
N GLN A 266 12.23 -8.03 -2.27
CA GLN A 266 12.90 -8.45 -1.05
C GLN A 266 11.88 -8.91 -0.01
N ASP A 267 12.14 -10.05 0.62
CA ASP A 267 11.32 -10.49 1.76
C ASP A 267 11.81 -9.94 3.11
N MET A 268 11.02 -10.16 4.16
CA MET A 268 11.35 -9.70 5.52
C MET A 268 12.68 -10.22 6.08
N HIS A 269 13.23 -11.32 5.53
CA HIS A 269 14.51 -11.91 5.93
C HIS A 269 15.69 -11.43 5.08
N GLY A 270 15.44 -10.50 4.16
CA GLY A 270 16.42 -9.92 3.26
C GLY A 270 16.85 -10.86 2.14
N ARG A 271 16.06 -11.90 1.82
CA ARG A 271 16.23 -12.68 0.59
C ARG A 271 15.74 -11.83 -0.56
N ILE A 272 16.50 -11.83 -1.65
CA ILE A 272 16.23 -11.03 -2.83
C ILE A 272 15.83 -11.95 -3.97
N TYR A 273 14.78 -11.55 -4.67
CA TYR A 273 14.30 -12.16 -5.90
C TYR A 273 14.42 -11.10 -6.99
N THR A 274 15.28 -11.35 -7.96
CA THR A 274 15.44 -10.57 -9.18
C THR A 274 15.19 -11.49 -10.35
N GLU A 275 14.59 -10.99 -11.44
CA GLU A 275 14.75 -11.63 -12.75
C GLU A 275 16.17 -11.42 -13.30
#